data_AF-A0A529NZ29-F1
#
_entry.id   AF-A0A529NZ29-F1
#
_cell.length_a   1.000
_cell.length_b   1.000
_cell.length_c   1.000
_cell.angle_alpha   90.00
_cell.angle_beta   90.00
_cell.angle_gamma   90.00
#
_symmetry.space_group_name_H-M   'P 1'
#
loop_
_entity.id
_entity.type
_entity.pdbx_description
1 polymer ?
#
loop_
_entity_poly.entity_id
_entity_poly.type
_entity_poly.pdbx_seq_one_letter_code
_entity_poly.pdbx_strand_id
1 'polypeptide(L)'
;MTIIIDNAANWRDIARVGDGEKLALAPAAWDRIAHANRIVASLVEKGIRAYGVNTGVGALSSQVVAPALQEKLSRNIILSHACGVGELAPERGIRAIIAVQVANFAHGHSGVRPEIVRNLLTFLERDCIPEVPSRGSAGYLTHNAHIALVLIGEGMARVAGRRMNGREALAEIGLEPLVLGAKEGLSLVNGTACATGLTSIAVARAERLLGWADAAAALTLEAAGGQMAAFDEDVLAMRPSPGIQSVGASLRRLLDGSGLIAAAHGSRTQDALSLRAVPHVHGAAREVLE
;
A
#
# COMPACT_ATOMS: atom_id res chain seq x y z
N MET A 1 -8.66 -11.12 11.38
CA MET A 1 -7.33 -11.69 11.70
C MET A 1 -6.39 -10.51 11.96
N THR A 2 -5.31 -10.67 12.72
CA THR A 2 -4.32 -9.59 12.92
C THR A 2 -3.09 -9.91 12.09
N ILE A 3 -2.71 -8.99 11.21
CA ILE A 3 -1.48 -9.07 10.43
C ILE A 3 -0.33 -8.59 11.32
N ILE A 4 0.73 -9.38 11.42
CA ILE A 4 1.92 -9.04 12.21
C ILE A 4 3.09 -8.84 11.27
N ILE A 5 3.65 -7.62 11.26
CA ILE A 5 4.86 -7.30 10.50
C ILE A 5 6.06 -7.38 11.44
N ASP A 6 7.06 -8.17 11.06
CA ASP A 6 8.40 -8.03 11.63
C ASP A 6 9.22 -7.08 10.77
N ASN A 7 9.83 -7.57 9.68
CA ASN A 7 10.72 -6.76 8.84
C ASN A 7 10.08 -6.35 7.51
N ALA A 8 9.36 -7.23 6.83
CA ALA A 8 8.76 -6.93 5.53
C ALA A 8 7.25 -7.18 5.54
N ALA A 9 6.52 -6.39 4.76
CA ALA A 9 5.09 -6.59 4.53
C ALA A 9 4.86 -7.06 3.09
N ASN A 10 4.03 -8.08 2.93
CA ASN A 10 3.53 -8.51 1.63
C ASN A 10 2.42 -7.56 1.15
N TRP A 11 2.34 -7.30 -0.15
CA TRP A 11 1.31 -6.43 -0.73
C TRP A 11 -0.11 -6.93 -0.44
N ARG A 12 -0.33 -8.25 -0.34
CA ARG A 12 -1.66 -8.81 0.01
C ARG A 12 -2.05 -8.42 1.43
N ASP A 13 -1.11 -8.44 2.36
CA ASP A 13 -1.37 -8.02 3.75
C ASP A 13 -1.66 -6.52 3.82
N ILE A 14 -0.90 -5.69 3.11
CA ILE A 14 -1.20 -4.26 3.00
C ILE A 14 -2.60 -4.01 2.41
N ALA A 15 -2.98 -4.74 1.36
CA ALA A 15 -4.31 -4.63 0.76
C ALA A 15 -5.42 -5.02 1.76
N ARG A 16 -5.20 -6.08 2.56
CA ARG A 16 -6.12 -6.52 3.62
C ARG A 16 -6.25 -5.51 4.76
N VAL A 17 -5.16 -4.85 5.17
CA VAL A 17 -5.24 -3.70 6.10
C VAL A 17 -6.01 -2.55 5.47
N GLY A 18 -5.83 -2.31 4.17
CA GLY A 18 -6.67 -1.41 3.38
C GLY A 18 -8.17 -1.73 3.48
N ASP A 19 -8.51 -3.01 3.51
CA ASP A 19 -9.87 -3.54 3.67
C ASP A 19 -10.36 -3.57 5.14
N GLY A 20 -9.55 -3.09 6.10
CA GLY A 20 -9.92 -2.94 7.51
C GLY A 20 -9.37 -4.01 8.45
N GLU A 21 -8.47 -4.89 7.99
CA GLU A 21 -7.80 -5.83 8.90
C GLU A 21 -6.83 -5.15 9.86
N LYS A 22 -6.73 -5.70 11.07
CA LYS A 22 -5.86 -5.16 12.12
C LYS A 22 -4.39 -5.39 11.77
N LEU A 23 -3.55 -4.40 12.11
CA LEU A 23 -2.12 -4.46 11.94
C LEU A 23 -1.41 -4.36 13.30
N ALA A 24 -0.36 -5.15 13.49
CA ALA A 24 0.54 -5.08 14.64
C ALA A 24 2.00 -5.27 14.19
N LEU A 25 2.94 -4.86 15.05
CA LEU A 25 4.37 -5.10 14.84
C LEU A 25 4.88 -6.17 15.80
N ALA A 26 5.78 -7.02 15.31
CA ALA A 26 6.50 -8.00 16.13
C ALA A 26 7.40 -7.29 17.17
N PRO A 27 7.71 -7.91 18.32
CA PRO A 27 8.58 -7.31 19.34
C PRO A 27 9.94 -6.83 18.78
N ALA A 28 10.57 -7.62 17.91
CA ALA A 28 11.85 -7.26 17.30
C ALA A 28 11.81 -5.97 16.46
N ALA A 29 10.66 -5.64 15.86
CA ALA A 29 10.48 -4.38 15.13
C ALA A 29 10.50 -3.17 16.07
N TRP A 30 9.90 -3.29 17.25
CA TRP A 30 9.94 -2.23 18.26
C TRP A 30 11.35 -1.98 18.77
N ASP A 31 12.14 -3.04 18.96
CA ASP A 31 13.56 -2.93 19.35
C ASP A 31 14.38 -2.18 18.29
N ARG A 32 14.16 -2.49 17.00
CA ARG A 32 14.81 -1.80 15.88
C ARG A 32 14.43 -0.32 15.81
N ILE A 33 13.13 0.00 15.95
CA ILE A 33 12.64 1.39 15.98
C ILE A 33 13.29 2.16 17.13
N ALA A 34 13.29 1.60 18.34
CA ALA A 34 13.88 2.22 19.52
C ALA A 34 15.40 2.41 19.39
N HIS A 35 16.10 1.45 18.79
CA HIS A 35 17.52 1.57 18.49
C HIS A 35 17.80 2.72 17.49
N ALA A 36 17.05 2.78 16.39
CA ALA A 36 17.19 3.84 15.39
C ALA A 36 16.96 5.24 15.97
N ASN A 37 15.98 5.36 16.86
CA ASN A 37 15.69 6.63 17.53
C ASN A 37 16.84 7.10 18.42
N ARG A 38 17.48 6.18 19.18
CA ARG A 38 18.67 6.49 19.99
C ARG A 38 19.85 6.97 19.15
N ILE A 39 20.01 6.45 17.92
CA ILE A 39 21.04 6.95 16.99
C ILE A 39 20.78 8.41 16.64
N VAL A 40 19.55 8.77 16.25
CA VAL A 40 19.20 10.16 15.93
C VAL A 40 19.41 11.07 17.14
N ALA A 41 18.99 10.65 18.33
CA ALA A 41 19.24 11.40 19.56
C ALA A 41 20.73 11.66 19.80
N SER A 42 21.59 10.64 19.61
CA SER A 42 23.04 10.79 19.75
C SER A 42 23.65 11.72 18.69
N LEU A 43 23.13 11.73 17.45
CA LEU A 43 23.59 12.66 16.41
C LEU A 43 23.28 14.12 16.78
N VAL A 44 22.09 14.36 17.32
CA VAL A 44 21.66 15.69 17.79
C VAL A 44 22.52 16.15 18.96
N GLU A 45 22.69 15.29 19.97
CA GLU A 45 23.50 15.58 21.17
C GLU A 45 24.95 15.91 20.82
N LYS A 46 25.56 15.16 19.89
CA LYS A 46 26.94 15.36 19.44
C LYS A 46 27.11 16.48 18.41
N GLY A 47 26.02 17.11 17.97
CA GLY A 47 26.07 18.15 16.92
C GLY A 47 26.56 17.64 15.56
N ILE A 48 26.44 16.33 15.27
CA ILE A 48 26.90 15.73 14.02
C ILE A 48 25.96 16.17 12.89
N ARG A 49 26.50 16.80 11.84
CA ARG A 49 25.71 17.28 10.70
C ARG A 49 25.03 16.11 9.97
N ALA A 50 23.71 16.14 9.87
CA ALA A 50 22.91 15.11 9.21
C ALA A 50 21.63 15.71 8.58
N TYR A 51 21.34 15.28 7.35
CA TYR A 51 20.25 15.82 6.52
C TYR A 51 18.89 15.69 7.21
N GLY A 52 18.18 16.82 7.36
CA GLY A 52 16.87 16.89 8.02
C GLY A 52 16.88 16.59 9.51
N VAL A 53 18.05 16.33 10.12
CA VAL A 53 18.23 16.22 11.57
C VAL A 53 18.59 17.59 12.14
N ASN A 54 19.69 18.17 11.65
CA ASN A 54 20.18 19.50 12.03
C ASN A 54 20.57 20.35 10.81
N THR A 55 20.04 20.00 9.64
CA THR A 55 20.09 20.84 8.45
C THR A 55 18.68 21.10 7.92
N GLY A 56 18.54 22.08 7.02
CA GLY A 56 17.35 22.21 6.18
C GLY A 56 17.16 21.01 5.24
N VAL A 57 16.07 21.05 4.48
CA VAL A 57 15.70 20.03 3.46
C VAL A 57 15.69 20.65 2.05
N GLY A 58 15.88 19.83 1.02
CA GLY A 58 15.90 20.27 -0.37
C GLY A 58 17.01 21.28 -0.64
N ALA A 59 16.66 22.42 -1.26
CA ALA A 59 17.61 23.50 -1.56
C ALA A 59 18.27 24.13 -0.32
N LEU A 60 17.70 23.90 0.87
CA LEU A 60 18.22 24.41 2.15
C LEU A 60 19.08 23.37 2.89
N SER A 61 19.49 22.28 2.23
CA SER A 61 20.28 21.20 2.82
C SER A 61 21.64 21.62 3.38
N SER A 62 22.20 22.74 2.88
CA SER A 62 23.46 23.30 3.37
C SER A 62 23.30 24.14 4.64
N GLN A 63 22.09 24.57 4.98
CA GLN A 63 21.80 25.43 6.13
C GLN A 63 21.73 24.63 7.41
N VAL A 64 22.51 25.01 8.42
CA VAL A 64 22.50 24.37 9.75
C VAL A 64 21.34 24.91 10.57
N VAL A 65 20.62 24.01 11.23
CA VAL A 65 19.45 24.31 12.07
C VAL A 65 19.83 24.06 13.52
N ALA A 66 19.79 25.13 14.32
CA ALA A 66 20.06 25.06 15.75
C ALA A 66 19.07 24.11 16.45
N PRO A 67 19.47 23.39 17.52
CA PRO A 67 18.59 22.47 18.24
C PRO A 67 17.23 23.06 18.63
N ALA A 68 17.20 24.31 19.11
CA ALA A 68 15.98 25.03 19.48
C ALA A 68 14.99 25.28 18.32
N LEU A 69 15.42 25.09 17.07
CA LEU A 69 14.59 25.27 15.88
C LEU A 69 14.16 23.94 15.24
N GLN A 70 14.64 22.80 15.73
CA GLN A 70 14.38 21.49 15.12
C GLN A 70 12.91 21.07 15.20
N GLU A 71 12.23 21.37 16.32
CA GLU A 71 10.79 21.10 16.44
C GLU A 71 9.97 21.93 15.45
N LYS A 72 10.30 23.23 15.36
CA LYS A 72 9.69 24.15 14.40
C LYS A 72 9.94 23.70 12.97
N LEU A 73 11.15 23.22 12.66
CA LEU A 73 11.47 22.65 11.35
C LEU A 73 10.60 21.44 11.04
N SER A 74 10.52 20.46 11.96
CA SER A 74 9.71 19.25 11.76
C SER A 74 8.24 19.57 11.53
N ARG A 75 7.66 20.48 12.32
CA ARG A 75 6.28 20.96 12.10
C ARG A 75 6.13 21.63 10.74
N ASN A 76 7.05 22.52 10.37
CA ASN A 76 6.98 23.25 9.10
C ASN A 76 7.15 22.35 7.88
N ILE A 77 7.94 21.27 7.97
CA ILE A 77 8.03 20.27 6.91
C ILE A 77 6.67 19.66 6.62
N ILE A 78 5.89 19.29 7.65
CA ILE A 78 4.54 18.76 7.44
C ILE A 78 3.67 19.80 6.74
N LEU A 79 3.62 21.03 7.26
CA LEU A 79 2.76 22.08 6.70
C LEU A 79 3.11 22.42 5.25
N SER A 80 4.40 22.54 4.92
CA SER A 80 4.84 22.94 3.57
C SER A 80 4.70 21.83 2.54
N HIS A 81 4.51 20.58 2.96
CA HIS A 81 4.35 19.43 2.08
C HIS A 81 2.89 18.97 1.97
N ALA A 82 2.00 19.44 2.84
CA ALA A 82 0.56 19.15 2.78
C ALA A 82 -0.16 19.97 1.69
N CYS A 83 0.37 19.93 0.46
CA CYS A 83 -0.07 20.74 -0.69
C CYS A 83 -0.97 19.97 -1.68
N GLY A 84 -1.58 18.88 -1.22
CA GLY A 84 -2.50 18.06 -2.02
C GLY A 84 -3.76 18.82 -2.42
N VAL A 85 -4.35 18.47 -3.56
CA VAL A 85 -5.54 19.11 -4.14
C VAL A 85 -6.53 18.09 -4.70
N GLY A 86 -7.74 18.54 -5.01
CA GLY A 86 -8.80 17.73 -5.61
C GLY A 86 -9.64 16.97 -4.59
N GLU A 87 -10.39 15.98 -5.07
CA GLU A 87 -11.24 15.14 -4.23
C GLU A 87 -10.41 14.31 -3.25
N LEU A 88 -11.02 13.93 -2.13
CA LEU A 88 -10.36 13.10 -1.13
C LEU A 88 -10.08 11.70 -1.68
N ALA A 89 -8.89 11.19 -1.38
CA ALA A 89 -8.52 9.81 -1.67
C ALA A 89 -9.39 8.85 -0.83
N PRO A 90 -9.77 7.67 -1.38
CA PRO A 90 -10.60 6.71 -0.66
C PRO A 90 -9.97 6.23 0.63
N GLU A 91 -10.78 6.03 1.68
CA GLU A 91 -10.33 5.60 3.02
C GLU A 91 -9.50 4.31 2.97
N ARG A 92 -9.90 3.35 2.11
CA ARG A 92 -9.15 2.13 1.82
C ARG A 92 -7.69 2.43 1.46
N GLY A 93 -7.47 3.43 0.62
CA GLY A 93 -6.15 3.89 0.22
C GLY A 93 -5.37 4.46 1.40
N ILE A 94 -6.01 5.29 2.21
CA ILE A 94 -5.36 5.93 3.37
C ILE A 94 -4.88 4.89 4.39
N ARG A 95 -5.70 3.88 4.70
CA ARG A 95 -5.28 2.76 5.55
C ARG A 95 -4.06 2.04 4.99
N ALA A 96 -4.03 1.74 3.69
CA ALA A 96 -2.88 1.09 3.07
C ALA A 96 -1.62 1.96 3.11
N ILE A 97 -1.74 3.28 2.92
CA ILE A 97 -0.61 4.22 3.02
C ILE A 97 -0.05 4.23 4.45
N ILE A 98 -0.92 4.29 5.46
CA ILE A 98 -0.52 4.22 6.87
C ILE A 98 0.14 2.87 7.18
N ALA A 99 -0.42 1.77 6.69
CA ALA A 99 0.12 0.42 6.89
C ALA A 99 1.55 0.29 6.31
N VAL A 100 1.78 0.80 5.09
CA VAL A 100 3.13 0.81 4.51
C VAL A 100 4.06 1.73 5.27
N GLN A 101 3.59 2.88 5.74
CA GLN A 101 4.42 3.78 6.55
C GLN A 101 4.87 3.11 7.85
N VAL A 102 3.97 2.39 8.53
CA VAL A 102 4.30 1.57 9.71
C VAL A 102 5.29 0.46 9.35
N ALA A 103 5.08 -0.26 8.25
CA ALA A 103 6.00 -1.28 7.76
C ALA A 103 7.41 -0.71 7.48
N ASN A 104 7.48 0.47 6.88
CA ASN A 104 8.74 1.15 6.60
C ASN A 104 9.48 1.52 7.89
N PHE A 105 8.76 1.96 8.93
CA PHE A 105 9.36 2.23 10.24
C PHE A 105 9.85 0.96 10.95
N ALA A 106 9.19 -0.18 10.75
CA ALA A 106 9.57 -1.47 11.34
C ALA A 106 10.97 -1.96 10.91
N HIS A 107 11.52 -1.47 9.79
CA HIS A 107 12.91 -1.72 9.41
C HIS A 107 13.93 -1.09 10.39
N GLY A 108 13.56 -0.02 11.12
CA GLY A 108 14.46 0.63 12.10
C GLY A 108 15.55 1.50 11.48
N HIS A 109 15.25 2.21 10.38
CA HIS A 109 16.20 3.12 9.73
C HIS A 109 15.73 4.59 9.68
N SER A 110 14.48 4.86 10.07
CA SER A 110 13.90 6.20 10.01
C SER A 110 14.26 7.06 11.24
N GLY A 111 14.44 6.44 12.40
CA GLY A 111 14.81 7.13 13.65
C GLY A 111 13.67 7.90 14.33
N VAL A 112 12.43 7.60 13.97
CA VAL A 112 11.23 8.12 14.65
C VAL A 112 11.08 7.53 16.05
N ARG A 113 10.44 8.26 16.98
CA ARG A 113 10.07 7.69 18.28
C ARG A 113 9.04 6.55 18.12
N PRO A 114 9.09 5.52 18.98
CA PRO A 114 8.07 4.46 18.99
C PRO A 114 6.63 4.98 19.12
N GLU A 115 6.43 6.09 19.82
CA GLU A 115 5.12 6.73 20.00
C GLU A 115 4.45 7.14 18.67
N ILE A 116 5.22 7.64 17.69
CA ILE A 116 4.69 7.96 16.36
C ILE A 116 4.10 6.71 15.70
N VAL A 117 4.84 5.59 15.78
CA VAL A 117 4.41 4.32 15.17
C VAL A 117 3.17 3.77 15.89
N ARG A 118 3.09 3.92 17.22
CA ARG A 118 1.90 3.56 18.00
C ARG A 118 0.69 4.39 17.59
N ASN A 119 0.83 5.70 17.43
CA ASN A 119 -0.30 6.55 17.04
C ASN A 119 -0.82 6.22 15.64
N LEU A 120 0.07 5.90 14.69
CA LEU A 120 -0.32 5.42 13.36
C LEU A 120 -1.04 4.06 13.41
N LEU A 121 -0.59 3.14 14.28
CA LEU A 121 -1.31 1.88 14.52
C LEU A 121 -2.69 2.13 15.15
N THR A 122 -2.79 3.07 16.09
CA THR A 122 -4.07 3.49 16.68
C THR A 122 -5.00 4.10 15.64
N PHE A 123 -4.49 4.86 14.65
CA PHE A 123 -5.32 5.37 13.54
C PHE A 123 -5.99 4.23 12.79
N LEU A 124 -5.24 3.17 12.47
CA LEU A 124 -5.79 1.97 11.83
C LEU A 124 -6.78 1.23 12.73
N GLU A 125 -6.44 1.04 14.00
CA GLU A 125 -7.27 0.30 14.96
C GLU A 125 -8.61 1.00 15.27
N ARG A 126 -8.58 2.33 15.40
CA ARG A 126 -9.73 3.15 15.79
C ARG A 126 -10.48 3.73 14.60
N ASP A 127 -10.09 3.34 13.40
CA ASP A 127 -10.66 3.87 12.17
C ASP A 127 -10.66 5.41 12.11
N CYS A 128 -9.53 6.00 12.52
CA CYS A 128 -9.26 7.43 12.35
C CYS A 128 -8.58 7.64 11.01
N ILE A 129 -9.32 8.13 10.02
CA ILE A 129 -8.88 8.26 8.65
C ILE A 129 -8.64 9.73 8.30
N PRO A 130 -7.36 10.16 8.17
CA PRO A 130 -7.04 11.51 7.70
C PRO A 130 -7.69 11.83 6.35
N GLU A 131 -8.22 13.04 6.20
CA GLU A 131 -8.68 13.56 4.91
C GLU A 131 -7.46 13.94 4.06
N VAL A 132 -7.17 13.13 3.04
CA VAL A 132 -6.03 13.36 2.15
C VAL A 132 -6.54 13.63 0.73
N PRO A 133 -6.24 14.79 0.13
CA PRO A 133 -6.56 15.04 -1.28
C PRO A 133 -5.81 14.07 -2.21
N SER A 134 -6.49 13.62 -3.27
CA SER A 134 -6.03 12.56 -4.17
C SER A 134 -4.99 12.99 -5.21
N ARG A 135 -4.81 14.30 -5.42
CA ARG A 135 -3.89 14.86 -6.44
C ARG A 135 -2.85 15.80 -5.82
N GLY A 136 -1.85 16.18 -6.61
CA GLY A 136 -0.77 17.07 -6.17
C GLY A 136 0.42 16.35 -5.52
N SER A 137 0.44 15.01 -5.57
CA SER A 137 1.57 14.19 -5.15
C SER A 137 2.18 13.48 -6.35
N ALA A 138 3.51 13.40 -6.39
CA ALA A 138 4.23 12.51 -7.31
C ALA A 138 4.34 11.07 -6.75
N GLY A 139 3.38 10.64 -5.93
CA GLY A 139 3.44 9.37 -5.19
C GLY A 139 4.36 9.40 -3.96
N TYR A 140 4.75 10.60 -3.51
CA TYR A 140 5.74 10.85 -2.46
C TYR A 140 5.40 12.16 -1.72
N LEU A 141 5.74 12.25 -0.43
CA LEU A 141 5.58 13.40 0.49
C LEU A 141 4.14 13.82 0.81
N THR A 142 3.38 14.28 -0.19
CA THR A 142 2.16 15.05 0.02
C THR A 142 1.08 14.31 0.81
N HIS A 143 0.81 13.04 0.44
CA HIS A 143 -0.20 12.24 1.14
C HIS A 143 0.22 11.94 2.58
N ASN A 144 1.48 11.60 2.78
CA ASN A 144 2.06 11.35 4.09
C ASN A 144 2.08 12.62 4.97
N ALA A 145 2.26 13.81 4.36
CA ALA A 145 2.15 15.09 5.06
C ALA A 145 0.73 15.35 5.55
N HIS A 146 -0.29 15.10 4.72
CA HIS A 146 -1.69 15.21 5.14
C HIS A 146 -2.06 14.24 6.26
N ILE A 147 -1.55 13.00 6.23
CA ILE A 147 -1.68 12.05 7.35
C ILE A 147 -1.01 12.59 8.61
N ALA A 148 0.20 13.14 8.47
CA ALA A 148 0.98 13.66 9.58
C ALA A 148 0.41 14.95 10.19
N LEU A 149 -0.41 15.72 9.46
CA LEU A 149 -1.16 16.85 10.04
C LEU A 149 -1.98 16.40 11.24
N VAL A 150 -2.71 15.29 11.12
CA VAL A 150 -3.58 14.78 12.18
C VAL A 150 -2.76 14.39 13.41
N LEU A 151 -1.57 13.79 13.24
CA LEU A 151 -0.67 13.45 14.34
C LEU A 151 -0.25 14.65 15.19
N ILE A 152 -0.19 15.85 14.60
CA ILE A 152 0.17 17.10 15.29
C ILE A 152 -1.05 17.95 15.67
N GLY A 153 -2.26 17.38 15.58
CA GLY A 153 -3.52 18.05 15.90
C GLY A 153 -3.99 19.06 14.84
N GLU A 154 -3.42 19.02 13.63
CA GLU A 154 -3.81 19.86 12.50
C GLU A 154 -4.60 19.03 11.47
N GLY A 155 -5.12 19.69 10.43
CA GLY A 155 -5.84 19.01 9.36
C GLY A 155 -7.18 18.43 9.80
N MET A 156 -7.71 17.49 9.02
CA MET A 156 -9.03 16.89 9.20
C MET A 156 -8.93 15.38 9.13
N ALA A 157 -9.80 14.69 9.88
CA ALA A 157 -9.95 13.24 9.82
C ALA A 157 -11.42 12.84 9.94
N ARG A 158 -11.73 11.61 9.52
CA ARG A 158 -12.99 10.93 9.80
C ARG A 158 -12.78 9.92 10.91
N VAL A 159 -13.59 9.98 11.96
CA VAL A 159 -13.63 9.01 13.05
C VAL A 159 -15.08 8.60 13.26
N ALA A 160 -15.37 7.30 13.24
CA ALA A 160 -16.75 6.78 13.34
C ALA A 160 -17.74 7.46 12.36
N GLY A 161 -17.30 7.70 11.12
CA GLY A 161 -18.09 8.36 10.06
C GLY A 161 -18.26 9.89 10.21
N ARG A 162 -17.79 10.49 11.31
CA ARG A 162 -17.87 11.93 11.57
C ARG A 162 -16.57 12.63 11.17
N ARG A 163 -16.70 13.76 10.47
CA ARG A 163 -15.57 14.62 10.14
C ARG A 163 -15.20 15.48 11.34
N MET A 164 -13.93 15.52 11.69
CA MET A 164 -13.37 16.22 12.87
C MET A 164 -12.06 16.92 12.49
N ASN A 165 -11.72 17.99 13.19
CA ASN A 165 -10.36 18.52 13.09
C ASN A 165 -9.35 17.60 13.79
N GLY A 166 -8.05 17.75 13.50
CA GLY A 166 -7.01 16.86 14.03
C GLY A 166 -7.01 16.71 15.55
N ARG A 167 -7.19 17.78 16.32
CA ARG A 167 -7.24 17.72 17.80
C ARG A 167 -8.45 16.93 18.29
N GLU A 168 -9.63 17.22 17.74
CA GLU A 168 -10.87 16.51 18.08
C GLU A 168 -10.75 15.02 17.77
N ALA A 169 -10.22 14.69 16.58
CA ALA A 169 -10.02 13.32 16.15
C ALA A 169 -9.05 12.56 17.06
N LEU A 170 -7.93 13.17 17.45
CA LEU A 170 -6.98 12.58 18.39
C LEU A 170 -7.62 12.34 19.77
N ALA A 171 -8.33 13.33 20.30
CA ALA A 171 -8.99 13.22 21.60
C ALA A 171 -10.06 12.10 21.60
N GLU A 172 -10.85 11.98 20.53
CA GLU A 172 -11.86 10.92 20.36
C GLU A 172 -11.23 9.51 20.40
N ILE A 173 -10.00 9.35 19.91
CA ILE A 173 -9.28 8.07 19.93
C ILE A 173 -8.30 7.92 21.11
N GLY A 174 -8.36 8.84 22.09
CA GLY A 174 -7.56 8.79 23.32
C GLY A 174 -6.08 9.16 23.14
N LEU A 175 -5.77 10.02 22.17
CA LEU A 175 -4.42 10.51 21.87
C LEU A 175 -4.33 12.02 22.05
N GLU A 176 -3.11 12.50 22.28
CA GLU A 176 -2.77 13.93 22.32
C GLU A 176 -1.94 14.33 21.09
N PRO A 177 -2.02 15.61 20.65
CA PRO A 177 -1.17 16.11 19.57
C PRO A 177 0.32 15.98 19.86
N LEU A 178 1.07 15.42 18.91
CA LEU A 178 2.52 15.26 19.03
C LEU A 178 3.25 16.58 18.81
N VAL A 179 4.23 16.86 19.68
CA VAL A 179 5.31 17.82 19.39
C VAL A 179 6.48 17.04 18.79
N LEU A 180 6.76 17.30 17.51
CA LEU A 180 7.75 16.55 16.75
C LEU A 180 9.17 17.03 17.06
N GLY A 181 10.08 16.09 17.31
CA GLY A 181 11.50 16.35 17.52
C GLY A 181 12.30 16.40 16.21
N ALA A 182 13.63 16.35 16.34
CA ALA A 182 14.54 16.35 15.20
C ALA A 182 14.25 15.20 14.23
N LYS A 183 14.32 15.47 12.92
CA LYS A 183 14.08 14.51 11.81
C LYS A 183 12.65 13.97 11.70
N GLU A 184 11.82 14.03 12.73
CA GLU A 184 10.51 13.37 12.72
C GLU A 184 9.56 13.93 11.66
N GLY A 185 9.56 15.24 11.41
CA GLY A 185 8.79 15.83 10.31
C GLY A 185 9.22 15.29 8.95
N LEU A 186 10.54 15.17 8.71
CA LEU A 186 11.07 14.57 7.49
C LEU A 186 10.72 13.09 7.39
N SER A 187 10.91 12.32 8.47
CA SER A 187 10.63 10.88 8.48
C SER A 187 9.14 10.57 8.27
N LEU A 188 8.25 11.46 8.71
CA LEU A 188 6.81 11.32 8.52
C LEU A 188 6.36 11.61 7.09
N VAL A 189 7.08 12.42 6.32
CA VAL A 189 6.70 12.73 4.92
C VAL A 189 7.50 11.91 3.91
N ASN A 190 8.76 11.59 4.22
CA ASN A 190 9.69 10.96 3.30
C ASN A 190 9.45 9.45 3.21
N GLY A 191 8.94 9.01 2.06
CA GLY A 191 8.92 7.61 1.64
C GLY A 191 7.91 7.37 0.54
N THR A 192 7.98 6.22 -0.11
CA THR A 192 7.04 5.81 -1.17
C THR A 192 5.77 5.17 -0.62
N ALA A 193 5.45 5.37 0.66
CA ALA A 193 4.30 4.74 1.32
C ALA A 193 2.99 5.01 0.57
N CYS A 194 2.83 6.22 0.03
CA CYS A 194 1.74 6.56 -0.87
C CYS A 194 1.65 5.61 -2.08
N ALA A 195 2.68 5.59 -2.91
CA ALA A 195 2.71 4.77 -4.12
C ALA A 195 2.58 3.28 -3.79
N THR A 196 3.35 2.77 -2.83
CA THR A 196 3.35 1.36 -2.44
C THR A 196 2.00 0.91 -1.87
N GLY A 197 1.35 1.73 -1.03
CA GLY A 197 0.03 1.41 -0.46
C GLY A 197 -1.06 1.34 -1.53
N LEU A 198 -1.09 2.34 -2.42
CA LEU A 198 -2.06 2.37 -3.53
C LEU A 198 -1.80 1.25 -4.55
N THR A 199 -0.55 0.95 -4.87
CA THR A 199 -0.17 -0.16 -5.75
C THR A 199 -0.57 -1.50 -5.14
N SER A 200 -0.38 -1.70 -3.84
CA SER A 200 -0.80 -2.95 -3.16
C SER A 200 -2.31 -3.20 -3.35
N ILE A 201 -3.13 -2.14 -3.23
CA ILE A 201 -4.57 -2.22 -3.51
C ILE A 201 -4.85 -2.48 -5.00
N ALA A 202 -4.13 -1.83 -5.90
CA ALA A 202 -4.30 -1.98 -7.33
C ALA A 202 -3.99 -3.41 -7.79
N VAL A 203 -2.88 -3.99 -7.32
CA VAL A 203 -2.48 -5.38 -7.59
C VAL A 203 -3.51 -6.36 -7.03
N ALA A 204 -4.00 -6.16 -5.80
CA ALA A 204 -5.07 -6.97 -5.23
C ALA A 204 -6.36 -6.95 -6.07
N ARG A 205 -6.70 -5.78 -6.63
CA ARG A 205 -7.85 -5.66 -7.54
C ARG A 205 -7.58 -6.34 -8.87
N ALA A 206 -6.38 -6.19 -9.44
CA ALA A 206 -5.99 -6.81 -10.70
C ALA A 206 -6.01 -8.34 -10.60
N GLU A 207 -5.50 -8.92 -9.52
CA GLU A 207 -5.54 -10.37 -9.25
C GLU A 207 -6.99 -10.90 -9.28
N ARG A 208 -7.92 -10.21 -8.61
CA ARG A 208 -9.35 -10.56 -8.65
C ARG A 208 -9.95 -10.43 -10.04
N LEU A 209 -9.61 -9.37 -10.76
CA LEU A 209 -10.11 -9.14 -12.12
C LEU A 209 -9.60 -10.19 -13.11
N LEU A 210 -8.39 -10.70 -12.95
CA LEU A 210 -7.88 -11.81 -13.77
C LEU A 210 -8.66 -13.10 -13.52
N GLY A 211 -9.07 -13.37 -12.27
CA GLY A 211 -10.00 -14.46 -11.97
C GLY A 211 -11.35 -14.30 -12.68
N TRP A 212 -11.92 -13.08 -12.67
CA TRP A 212 -13.14 -12.78 -13.42
C TRP A 212 -12.96 -12.86 -14.93
N ALA A 213 -11.79 -12.49 -15.45
CA ALA A 213 -11.48 -12.61 -16.87
C ALA A 213 -11.51 -14.07 -17.33
N ASP A 214 -10.94 -15.00 -16.55
CA ASP A 214 -11.01 -16.43 -16.84
C ASP A 214 -12.45 -16.94 -16.82
N ALA A 215 -13.26 -16.52 -15.85
CA ALA A 215 -14.67 -16.88 -15.76
C ALA A 215 -15.48 -16.36 -16.97
N ALA A 216 -15.26 -15.11 -17.37
CA ALA A 216 -15.92 -14.53 -18.55
C ALA A 216 -15.46 -15.22 -19.85
N ALA A 217 -14.18 -15.59 -19.94
CA ALA A 217 -13.65 -16.34 -21.08
C ALA A 217 -14.26 -17.75 -21.15
N ALA A 218 -14.38 -18.45 -20.02
CA ALA A 218 -15.06 -19.75 -19.95
C ALA A 218 -16.51 -19.64 -20.46
N LEU A 219 -17.30 -18.69 -19.95
CA LEU A 219 -18.68 -18.49 -20.42
C LEU A 219 -18.76 -18.20 -21.93
N THR A 220 -17.81 -17.42 -22.46
CA THR A 220 -17.73 -17.11 -23.89
C THR A 220 -17.37 -18.35 -24.72
N LEU A 221 -16.41 -19.16 -24.24
CA LEU A 221 -16.03 -20.42 -24.87
C LEU A 221 -17.20 -21.40 -24.90
N GLU A 222 -17.94 -21.53 -23.80
CA GLU A 222 -19.12 -22.38 -23.72
C GLU A 222 -20.20 -21.95 -24.71
N ALA A 223 -20.57 -20.67 -24.71
CA ALA A 223 -21.60 -20.13 -25.60
C ALA A 223 -21.21 -20.23 -27.09
N ALA A 224 -19.92 -20.13 -27.41
CA ALA A 224 -19.42 -20.26 -28.77
C ALA A 224 -19.16 -21.72 -29.20
N GLY A 225 -19.26 -22.70 -28.29
CA GLY A 225 -18.87 -24.09 -28.57
C GLY A 225 -17.36 -24.23 -28.83
N GLY A 226 -16.54 -23.72 -27.92
CA GLY A 226 -15.07 -23.69 -28.02
C GLY A 226 -14.43 -25.07 -28.16
N GLN A 227 -13.31 -25.13 -28.87
CA GLN A 227 -12.55 -26.34 -29.16
C GLN A 227 -11.50 -26.58 -28.09
N MET A 228 -11.84 -27.45 -27.12
CA MET A 228 -11.04 -27.65 -25.91
C MET A 228 -9.65 -28.25 -26.12
N ALA A 229 -9.36 -28.86 -27.29
CA ALA A 229 -8.05 -29.42 -27.61
C ALA A 229 -6.91 -28.38 -27.52
N ALA A 230 -7.19 -27.10 -27.77
CA ALA A 230 -6.21 -26.02 -27.63
C ALA A 230 -5.82 -25.70 -26.16
N PHE A 231 -6.61 -26.19 -25.20
CA PHE A 231 -6.45 -25.96 -23.77
C PHE A 231 -5.99 -27.23 -23.04
N ASP A 232 -5.63 -28.27 -23.79
CA ASP A 232 -5.07 -29.50 -23.25
C ASP A 232 -3.79 -29.22 -22.43
N GLU A 233 -3.60 -29.98 -21.36
CA GLU A 233 -2.50 -29.76 -20.42
C GLU A 233 -1.13 -29.96 -21.08
N ASP A 234 -0.98 -31.05 -21.84
CA ASP A 234 0.28 -31.39 -22.49
C ASP A 234 0.59 -30.38 -23.60
N VAL A 235 -0.44 -29.93 -24.33
CA VAL A 235 -0.29 -28.89 -25.36
C VAL A 235 0.18 -27.57 -24.75
N LEU A 236 -0.43 -27.13 -23.66
CA LEU A 236 -0.02 -25.89 -22.98
C LEU A 236 1.36 -26.04 -22.32
N ALA A 237 1.72 -27.23 -21.83
CA ALA A 237 3.02 -27.53 -21.21
C ALA A 237 4.21 -27.40 -22.16
N MET A 238 3.99 -27.47 -23.48
CA MET A 238 5.02 -27.21 -24.48
C MET A 238 5.60 -25.78 -24.37
N ARG A 239 4.87 -24.82 -23.79
CA ARG A 239 5.40 -23.49 -23.44
C ARG A 239 5.55 -23.38 -21.92
N PRO A 240 6.78 -23.36 -21.38
CA PRO A 240 6.99 -23.26 -19.94
C PRO A 240 6.62 -21.86 -19.43
N SER A 241 5.43 -21.75 -18.84
CA SER A 241 4.86 -20.52 -18.28
C SER A 241 3.86 -20.87 -17.18
N PRO A 242 4.15 -20.57 -15.90
CA PRO A 242 3.22 -20.82 -14.79
C PRO A 242 1.85 -20.16 -15.01
N GLY A 243 1.83 -18.97 -15.60
CA GLY A 243 0.59 -18.25 -15.90
C GLY A 243 -0.28 -18.98 -16.91
N ILE A 244 0.31 -19.50 -18.01
CA ILE A 244 -0.43 -20.29 -19.00
C ILE A 244 -1.03 -21.54 -18.36
N GLN A 245 -0.25 -22.24 -17.52
CA GLN A 245 -0.71 -23.45 -16.86
C GLN A 245 -1.88 -23.17 -15.91
N SER A 246 -1.74 -22.11 -15.10
CA SER A 246 -2.78 -21.67 -14.16
C SER A 246 -4.10 -21.34 -14.86
N VAL A 247 -4.04 -20.58 -15.96
CA VAL A 247 -5.25 -20.24 -16.73
C VAL A 247 -5.81 -21.45 -17.45
N GLY A 248 -4.97 -22.29 -18.05
CA GLY A 248 -5.39 -23.54 -18.70
C GLY A 248 -6.16 -24.45 -17.74
N ALA A 249 -5.60 -24.69 -16.55
CA ALA A 249 -6.25 -25.46 -15.51
C ALA A 249 -7.57 -24.81 -15.03
N SER A 250 -7.60 -23.48 -14.89
CA SER A 250 -8.80 -22.73 -14.52
C SER A 250 -9.93 -22.92 -15.56
N LEU A 251 -9.63 -22.77 -16.85
CA LEU A 251 -10.60 -22.94 -17.92
C LEU A 251 -11.10 -24.39 -18.06
N ARG A 252 -10.19 -25.38 -18.00
CA ARG A 252 -10.57 -26.80 -18.01
C ARG A 252 -11.52 -27.13 -16.86
N ARG A 253 -11.23 -26.62 -15.66
CA ARG A 253 -12.09 -26.79 -14.48
C ARG A 253 -13.45 -26.09 -14.61
N LEU A 254 -13.49 -24.87 -15.17
CA LEU A 254 -14.72 -24.10 -15.32
C LEU A 254 -15.66 -24.67 -16.39
N LEU A 255 -15.10 -25.34 -17.41
CA LEU A 255 -15.85 -25.91 -18.54
C LEU A 255 -16.09 -27.42 -18.41
N ASP A 256 -15.63 -28.02 -17.33
CA ASP A 256 -15.82 -29.44 -17.06
C ASP A 256 -17.32 -29.80 -17.01
N GLY A 257 -17.69 -30.88 -17.70
CA GLY A 257 -19.09 -31.32 -17.80
C GLY A 257 -20.02 -30.46 -18.67
N SER A 258 -19.52 -29.46 -19.40
CA SER A 258 -20.36 -28.64 -20.28
C SER A 258 -20.93 -29.43 -21.48
N GLY A 259 -22.26 -29.53 -21.53
CA GLY A 259 -22.96 -30.17 -22.66
C GLY A 259 -22.84 -29.42 -23.97
N LEU A 260 -22.69 -28.08 -23.93
CA LEU A 260 -22.51 -27.25 -25.13
C LEU A 260 -21.13 -27.45 -25.75
N ILE A 261 -20.09 -27.50 -24.93
CA ILE A 261 -18.73 -27.83 -25.37
C ILE A 261 -18.70 -29.25 -25.97
N ALA A 262 -19.32 -30.22 -25.30
CA ALA A 262 -19.39 -31.60 -25.79
C ALA A 262 -20.10 -31.68 -27.15
N ALA A 263 -21.24 -31.01 -27.31
CA ALA A 263 -22.00 -30.99 -28.56
C ALA A 263 -21.25 -30.30 -29.72
N ALA A 264 -20.38 -29.33 -29.42
CA ALA A 264 -19.61 -28.59 -30.41
C ALA A 264 -18.24 -29.21 -30.74
N HIS A 265 -17.88 -30.33 -30.12
CA HIS A 265 -16.58 -30.97 -30.31
C HIS A 265 -16.35 -31.33 -31.78
N GLY A 266 -15.24 -30.85 -32.35
CA GLY A 266 -14.90 -31.11 -33.75
C GLY A 266 -15.74 -30.34 -34.78
N SER A 267 -16.59 -29.41 -34.34
CA SER A 267 -17.38 -28.55 -35.24
C SER A 267 -16.52 -27.63 -36.11
N ARG A 268 -15.26 -27.38 -35.68
CA ARG A 268 -14.24 -26.63 -36.42
C ARG A 268 -12.85 -27.05 -35.96
N THR A 269 -11.85 -26.84 -36.82
CA THR A 269 -10.46 -27.21 -36.54
C THR A 269 -9.85 -26.39 -35.39
N GLN A 270 -10.11 -25.09 -35.35
CA GLN A 270 -9.60 -24.17 -34.34
C GLN A 270 -10.56 -23.01 -34.10
N ASP A 271 -10.57 -22.50 -32.88
CA ASP A 271 -11.21 -21.22 -32.59
C ASP A 271 -10.38 -20.02 -33.08
N ALA A 272 -11.06 -18.88 -33.19
CA ALA A 272 -10.41 -17.59 -33.37
C ALA A 272 -9.38 -17.32 -32.27
N LEU A 273 -8.34 -16.55 -32.60
CA LEU A 273 -7.22 -16.29 -31.68
C LEU A 273 -7.68 -15.66 -30.36
N SER A 274 -8.71 -14.81 -30.39
CA SER A 274 -9.31 -14.19 -29.19
C SER A 274 -9.84 -15.20 -28.17
N LEU A 275 -10.14 -16.43 -28.57
CA LEU A 275 -10.61 -17.52 -27.70
C LEU A 275 -9.48 -18.51 -27.41
N ARG A 276 -8.82 -19.01 -28.47
CA ARG A 276 -7.76 -20.01 -28.37
C ARG A 276 -6.52 -19.51 -27.62
N ALA A 277 -6.21 -18.21 -27.66
CA ALA A 277 -5.04 -17.66 -27.00
C ALA A 277 -5.29 -17.16 -25.57
N VAL A 278 -6.49 -17.36 -24.99
CA VAL A 278 -6.82 -16.91 -23.62
C VAL A 278 -5.75 -17.34 -22.59
N PRO A 279 -5.28 -18.61 -22.55
CA PRO A 279 -4.23 -19.01 -21.60
C PRO A 279 -2.95 -18.19 -21.73
N HIS A 280 -2.60 -17.78 -22.96
CA HIS A 280 -1.38 -17.03 -23.25
C HIS A 280 -1.52 -15.57 -22.82
N VAL A 281 -2.66 -14.95 -23.11
CA VAL A 281 -2.92 -13.54 -22.80
C VAL A 281 -3.13 -13.35 -21.30
N HIS A 282 -4.03 -14.13 -20.70
CA HIS A 282 -4.32 -14.03 -19.27
C HIS A 282 -3.14 -14.54 -18.44
N GLY A 283 -2.45 -15.59 -18.90
CA GLY A 283 -1.25 -16.11 -18.24
C GLY A 283 -0.14 -15.07 -18.17
N ALA A 284 0.16 -14.39 -19.29
CA ALA A 284 1.13 -13.31 -19.31
C ALA A 284 0.73 -12.14 -18.37
N ALA A 285 -0.56 -11.81 -18.31
CA ALA A 285 -1.05 -10.77 -17.40
C ALA A 285 -0.90 -11.15 -15.91
N ARG A 286 -1.04 -12.43 -15.56
CA ARG A 286 -0.80 -12.94 -14.20
C ARG A 286 0.67 -12.86 -13.83
N GLU A 287 1.55 -13.30 -14.72
CA GLU A 287 3.00 -13.31 -14.48
C GLU A 287 3.60 -11.91 -14.28
N VAL A 288 3.01 -10.87 -14.86
CA VAL A 288 3.43 -9.48 -14.62
C VAL A 288 3.11 -9.00 -13.19
N LEU A 289 2.18 -9.66 -12.48
CA LEU A 289 1.77 -9.29 -11.13
C LEU A 289 2.47 -10.10 -10.02
N GLU A 290 3.17 -11.18 -10.38
CA GLU A 290 3.94 -12.04 -9.45
C GLU A 290 5.34 -11.49 -9.19
#